data_AF-A0A0J1GVX7-F1
#
_entry.id   AF-A0A0J1GVX7-F1
#
_cell.length_a   1.000
_cell.length_b   1.000
_cell.length_c   1.000
_cell.angle_alpha   90.00
_cell.angle_beta   90.00
_cell.angle_gamma   90.00
#
_symmetry.space_group_name_H-M   'P 1'
#
loop_
_entity.id
_entity.type
_entity.pdbx_description
1 polymer ?
#
loop_
_entity_poly.entity_id
_entity_poly.type
_entity_poly.pdbx_seq_one_letter_code
_entity_poly.pdbx_strand_id
1 'polypeptide(L)'
;MAITIRNIEEHYYMIESLKELTNSSVTTKALIKGGYLAVELGQALEDEKAKRQKAEDELNALKETIKSYINSKNALQHALTADLSKTKSS
;
A
#
# COMPACT_ATOMS: atom_id res chain seq x y z
N MET A 1 42.13 18.80 9.48
CA MET A 1 40.86 18.53 10.18
C MET A 1 40.51 17.07 9.94
N ALA A 2 40.80 16.18 10.88
CA ALA A 2 40.40 14.78 10.76
C ALA A 2 38.98 14.67 11.30
N ILE A 3 38.00 14.50 10.41
CA ILE A 3 36.67 14.06 10.82
C ILE A 3 36.83 12.60 11.19
N THR A 4 36.87 12.29 12.49
CA THR A 4 36.82 10.91 12.97
C THR A 4 35.41 10.40 12.71
N ILE A 5 35.18 9.82 11.53
CA ILE A 5 33.94 9.11 11.21
C ILE A 5 33.90 7.90 12.14
N ARG A 6 33.00 7.89 13.13
CA ARG A 6 32.67 6.66 13.85
C ARG A 6 31.97 5.73 12.84
N ASN A 7 32.29 4.44 12.86
CA ASN A 7 31.75 3.39 11.98
C ASN A 7 32.30 3.37 10.54
N ILE A 8 33.61 3.51 10.37
CA ILE A 8 34.30 3.35 9.07
C ILE A 8 33.98 1.99 8.42
N GLU A 9 33.88 0.92 9.21
CA GLU A 9 33.55 -0.41 8.70
C GLU A 9 32.14 -0.47 8.09
N GLU A 10 31.14 0.09 8.76
CA GLU A 10 29.76 0.10 8.25
C GLU A 10 29.66 0.90 6.95
N HIS A 11 30.30 2.06 6.88
CA HIS A 11 30.34 2.86 5.66
C HIS A 11 31.07 2.14 4.52
N TYR A 12 32.13 1.40 4.82
CA TYR A 12 32.83 0.59 3.83
C TYR A 12 31.91 -0.49 3.25
N TYR A 13 31.25 -1.28 4.09
CA TYR A 13 30.33 -2.33 3.63
C TYR A 13 29.15 -1.75 2.87
N MET A 14 28.58 -0.63 3.31
CA MET A 14 27.49 0.06 2.59
C MET A 14 27.92 0.49 1.19
N ILE A 15 29.12 1.06 1.05
CA ILE A 15 29.66 1.49 -0.25
C ILE A 15 29.91 0.30 -1.16
N GLU A 16 30.45 -0.81 -0.64
CA GLU A 16 30.66 -2.04 -1.42
C GLU A 16 29.33 -2.64 -1.89
N SER A 17 28.32 -2.74 -1.01
CA SER A 17 26.98 -3.16 -1.43
C SER A 17 26.36 -2.22 -2.47
N LEU A 18 26.60 -0.92 -2.37
CA LEU A 18 26.12 0.05 -3.36
C LEU A 18 26.83 -0.11 -4.72
N LYS A 19 28.12 -0.42 -4.72
CA LYS A 19 28.90 -0.71 -5.94
C LYS A 19 28.39 -1.95 -6.65
N GLU A 20 28.08 -3.01 -5.90
CA GLU A 20 27.45 -4.22 -6.43
C GLU A 20 26.07 -3.92 -7.02
N LEU A 21 25.21 -3.24 -6.26
CA LEU A 21 23.86 -2.87 -6.68
C LEU A 21 23.84 -2.01 -7.95
N THR A 22 24.78 -1.07 -8.07
CA THR A 22 24.87 -0.13 -9.20
C THR A 22 25.79 -0.62 -10.33
N ASN A 23 26.34 -1.83 -10.18
CA ASN A 23 27.31 -2.48 -11.05
C ASN A 23 28.44 -1.51 -11.46
N SER A 24 29.06 -0.89 -10.46
CA SER A 24 30.08 0.15 -10.65
C SER A 24 31.22 -0.03 -9.66
N SER A 25 32.45 -0.21 -10.16
CA SER A 25 33.65 -0.32 -9.33
C SER A 25 34.09 1.00 -8.70
N VAL A 26 33.63 2.14 -9.23
CA VAL A 26 33.98 3.48 -8.77
C VAL A 26 32.95 3.99 -7.77
N THR A 27 33.42 4.32 -6.55
CA THR A 27 32.58 4.79 -5.44
C THR A 27 31.71 6.00 -5.80
N THR A 28 32.28 7.03 -6.43
CA THR A 28 31.55 8.24 -6.81
C THR A 28 30.43 7.94 -7.83
N LYS A 29 30.70 7.05 -8.80
CA LYS A 29 29.72 6.64 -9.80
C LYS A 29 28.61 5.79 -9.19
N ALA A 30 28.95 4.93 -8.22
CA ALA A 30 27.98 4.15 -7.45
C ALA A 30 27.08 5.06 -6.60
N LEU A 31 27.65 6.07 -5.93
CA LEU A 31 26.88 7.05 -5.15
C LEU A 31 25.91 7.86 -6.00
N ILE A 32 26.36 8.38 -7.16
CA ILE A 32 25.50 9.14 -8.06
C ILE A 32 24.35 8.28 -8.58
N LYS A 33 24.65 7.07 -9.06
CA LYS A 33 23.63 6.12 -9.53
C LYS A 33 22.67 5.71 -8.40
N GLY A 34 23.20 5.46 -7.21
CA GLY A 34 22.41 5.13 -6.03
C GLY A 34 21.47 6.27 -5.64
N GLY A 35 21.92 7.52 -5.75
CA GLY A 35 21.09 8.70 -5.54
C GLY A 35 19.92 8.77 -6.52
N TYR A 36 20.15 8.57 -7.82
CA TYR A 36 19.06 8.53 -8.81
C TYR A 36 18.09 7.37 -8.55
N LEU A 37 18.61 6.18 -8.26
CA LEU A 37 17.81 5.00 -7.95
C LEU A 37 16.91 5.25 -6.72
N ALA A 38 17.43 5.90 -5.68
CA ALA A 38 16.66 6.22 -4.48
C ALA A 38 15.50 7.17 -4.77
N VAL A 39 15.70 8.16 -5.65
CA VAL A 39 14.63 9.08 -6.08
C VAL A 39 13.58 8.34 -6.90
N GLU A 40 14.00 7.51 -7.85
CA GLU A 40 13.07 6.73 -8.69
C GLU A 40 12.23 5.75 -7.85
N LEU A 41 12.87 5.01 -6.93
CA LEU A 41 12.18 4.10 -6.02
C LEU A 41 11.24 4.84 -5.07
N GLY A 42 11.64 6.03 -4.59
CA GLY A 42 10.77 6.89 -3.79
C GLY A 42 9.50 7.29 -4.54
N GLN A 43 9.63 7.72 -5.80
CA GLN A 43 8.49 8.08 -6.63
C GLN A 43 7.59 6.86 -6.92
N ALA A 44 8.18 5.72 -7.28
CA ALA A 44 7.42 4.50 -7.55
C ALA A 44 6.63 4.02 -6.32
N LEU A 45 7.22 4.15 -5.12
CA LEU A 45 6.56 3.82 -3.87
C LEU A 45 5.36 4.74 -3.57
N GLU A 46 5.50 6.04 -3.80
CA GLU A 46 4.39 6.99 -3.61
C GLU A 46 3.24 6.71 -4.61
N ASP A 47 3.57 6.40 -5.86
CA ASP A 47 2.59 6.01 -6.86
C ASP A 47 1.87 4.69 -6.49
N GLU A 48 2.61 3.71 -5.95
CA GLU A 48 2.03 2.44 -5.48
C GLU A 48 1.11 2.67 -4.27
N LYS A 49 1.53 3.49 -3.30
CA LYS A 49 0.69 3.86 -2.15
C LYS A 49 -0.60 4.53 -2.59
N ALA A 50 -0.54 5.45 -3.54
CA ALA A 50 -1.73 6.11 -4.08
C ALA A 50 -2.69 5.10 -4.74
N LYS A 51 -2.15 4.17 -5.55
CA LYS A 51 -2.95 3.09 -6.15
C LYS A 51 -3.58 2.17 -5.10
N ARG A 52 -2.81 1.80 -4.08
CA ARG A 52 -3.26 0.95 -2.97
C ARG A 52 -4.39 1.63 -2.20
N GLN A 53 -4.23 2.91 -1.87
CA GLN A 53 -5.27 3.68 -1.18
C GLN A 53 -6.56 3.74 -2.00
N LYS A 54 -6.45 4.04 -3.29
CA LYS A 54 -7.61 4.07 -4.20
C LYS A 54 -8.33 2.71 -4.25
N ALA A 55 -7.57 1.62 -4.35
CA ALA A 55 -8.14 0.28 -4.36
C ALA A 55 -8.82 -0.08 -3.02
N GLU A 56 -8.24 0.32 -1.89
CA GLU A 56 -8.85 0.16 -0.57
C GLU A 56 -10.16 0.96 -0.43
N ASP A 57 -10.18 2.21 -0.93
CA ASP A 57 -11.37 3.06 -0.91
C ASP A 57 -12.50 2.47 -1.77
N GLU A 58 -12.18 1.99 -2.98
CA GLU A 58 -13.14 1.32 -3.88
C GLU A 58 -13.70 0.03 -3.25
N LEU A 59 -12.84 -0.77 -2.61
CA LEU A 59 -13.24 -1.99 -1.92
C LEU A 59 -14.19 -1.68 -0.76
N ASN A 60 -13.91 -0.64 0.02
CA ASN A 60 -14.76 -0.22 1.14
C ASN A 60 -16.11 0.29 0.65
N ALA A 61 -16.14 1.09 -0.43
CA ALA A 61 -17.38 1.55 -1.04
C ALA A 61 -18.23 0.38 -1.57
N LEU A 62 -17.60 -0.62 -2.18
CA LEU A 62 -18.29 -1.82 -2.65
C LEU A 62 -18.86 -2.65 -1.49
N LYS A 63 -18.09 -2.82 -0.41
CA LYS A 63 -18.56 -3.53 0.80
C LYS A 63 -19.78 -2.86 1.41
N GLU A 64 -19.79 -1.53 1.52
CA GLU A 64 -20.95 -0.80 2.03
C GLU A 64 -22.16 -0.91 1.10
N THR A 65 -21.94 -0.88 -0.21
CA THR A 65 -23.01 -1.09 -1.20
C THR A 65 -23.65 -2.47 -1.05
N ILE A 66 -22.82 -3.52 -0.95
CA ILE A 66 -23.29 -4.91 -0.75
C ILE A 66 -24.03 -5.05 0.59
N LYS A 67 -23.50 -4.47 1.66
CA LYS A 67 -24.12 -4.50 2.99
C LYS A 67 -25.49 -3.82 2.96
N SER A 68 -25.60 -2.66 2.33
CA SER A 68 -26.87 -1.95 2.13
C SER A 68 -27.87 -2.82 1.35
N TYR A 69 -27.44 -3.43 0.25
CA TYR A 69 -28.28 -4.33 -0.55
C TYR A 69 -28.80 -5.54 0.26
N ILE A 70 -27.93 -6.20 1.04
CA ILE A 70 -28.31 -7.33 1.91
C ILE A 70 -29.32 -6.87 2.95
N ASN A 71 -29.10 -5.71 3.58
CA ASN A 71 -30.02 -5.15 4.57
C ASN A 71 -31.40 -4.85 3.97
N SER A 72 -31.45 -4.20 2.80
CA SER A 72 -32.71 -3.94 2.10
C SER A 72 -33.43 -5.23 1.72
N LYS A 73 -32.70 -6.25 1.25
CA LYS A 73 -33.26 -7.56 0.92
C LYS A 73 -33.86 -8.24 2.16
N ASN A 74 -33.14 -8.24 3.28
CA ASN A 74 -33.63 -8.82 4.53
C ASN A 74 -34.87 -8.07 5.04
N ALA A 75 -34.88 -6.73 4.96
CA ALA A 75 -36.04 -5.92 5.35
C ALA A 75 -37.28 -6.26 4.52
N LEU A 76 -37.13 -6.43 3.20
CA LEU A 76 -38.21 -6.86 2.31
C LEU A 76 -38.73 -8.27 2.66
N GLN A 77 -37.84 -9.22 2.93
CA GLN A 77 -38.24 -10.58 3.33
C GLN A 77 -38.97 -10.58 4.68
N HIS A 78 -38.52 -9.78 5.64
CA HIS A 78 -39.21 -9.60 6.91
C HIS A 78 -40.59 -8.96 6.74
N ALA A 79 -40.73 -7.93 5.90
CA ALA A 79 -42.01 -7.32 5.61
C ALA A 79 -42.99 -8.32 4.97
N LEU A 80 -42.53 -9.10 3.99
CA LEU A 80 -43.35 -10.10 3.31
C LEU A 80 -43.84 -11.19 4.27
N THR A 81 -42.96 -11.69 5.15
CA THR A 81 -43.33 -12.72 6.14
C THR A 81 -44.23 -12.19 7.26
N ALA A 82 -44.10 -10.91 7.63
CA ALA A 82 -44.98 -10.25 8.59
C ALA A 82 -46.40 -9.99 8.04
N ASP A 83 -46.56 -9.84 6.73
CA ASP A 83 -47.87 -9.68 6.10
C ASP A 83 -48.62 -11.03 5.99
N LEU A 84 -47.90 -12.11 5.66
CA LEU A 84 -48.45 -13.47 5.59
C LEU A 84 -48.96 -14.00 6.94
N SER A 85 -48.41 -13.53 8.06
CA SER A 85 -48.87 -13.91 9.40
C SER A 85 -50.16 -13.20 9.80
N LYS A 86 -50.41 -11.97 9.32
CA LYS A 86 -51.66 -11.24 9.55
C LYS A 86 -52.83 -11.83 8.76
N THR A 87 -52.60 -12.40 7.58
CA THR A 87 -53.66 -13.02 6.77
C THR A 87 -54.14 -14.38 7.26
N LYS A 88 -53.42 -15.04 8.19
CA LYS A 88 -53.84 -16.34 8.77
C LYS A 88 -54.62 -16.22 10.09
N SER A 89 -54.74 -15.03 10.66
CA SER A 89 -55.43 -14.79 11.94
C SER A 89 -56.77 -14.04 11.81
N SER A 90 -57.38 -14.05 10.62
CA SER A 90 -58.78 -13.65 10.36
C SER A 90 -59.48 -14.76 9.61
#